data_AF-A0A6B3ELE2-F1
#
_entry.id   AF-A0A6B3ELE2-F1
#
_cell.length_a   1.000
_cell.length_b   1.000
_cell.length_c   1.000
_cell.angle_alpha   90.00
_cell.angle_beta   90.00
_cell.angle_gamma   90.00
#
_symmetry.space_group_name_H-M   'P 1'
#
loop_
_entity.id
_entity.type
_entity.pdbx_description
1 polymer ?
#
loop_
_entity_poly.entity_id
_entity_poly.type
_entity_poly.pdbx_seq_one_letter_code
_entity_poly.pdbx_strand_id
1 'polypeptide(L)'
;RPSAPRPSTRRTTVLAALLAGAGLLTATACSGDDSSDAAGAATTDKSTVSVTDATGAAVKIPAHPQRVVVLSEMDLDSALT
;
A
#
# COMPACT_ATOMS: atom_id res chain seq x y z
N ARG A 1 -28.13 66.08 6.89
CA ARG A 1 -26.71 66.27 6.48
C ARG A 1 -25.82 65.58 7.53
N PRO A 2 -24.69 65.00 7.15
CA PRO A 2 -24.34 63.60 7.43
C PRO A 2 -23.09 63.47 8.31
N SER A 3 -22.82 62.26 8.82
CA SER A 3 -21.46 61.73 8.98
C SER A 3 -21.52 60.23 9.28
N ALA A 4 -21.32 59.41 8.25
CA ALA A 4 -20.90 58.03 8.42
C ALA A 4 -19.37 57.99 8.43
N PRO A 5 -18.77 57.13 9.28
CA PRO A 5 -17.56 56.41 8.92
C PRO A 5 -17.84 54.91 8.77
N ARG A 6 -17.04 54.34 7.87
CA ARG A 6 -17.11 53.05 7.18
C ARG A 6 -16.80 51.82 8.05
N PRO A 7 -17.11 50.61 7.55
CA PRO A 7 -17.03 49.37 8.32
C PRO A 7 -15.58 48.91 8.51
N SER A 8 -15.27 48.44 9.72
CA SER A 8 -14.05 47.68 10.01
C SER A 8 -14.43 46.21 10.12
N THR A 9 -14.14 45.48 9.04
CA THR A 9 -14.26 44.04 8.89
C THR A 9 -13.37 43.34 9.92
N ARG A 10 -13.94 42.90 11.06
CA ARG A 10 -13.28 41.90 11.90
C ARG A 10 -13.54 40.53 11.30
N ARG A 11 -12.67 40.17 10.36
CA ARG A 11 -12.44 38.82 9.90
C ARG A 11 -11.90 38.01 11.07
N THR A 12 -12.76 37.25 11.72
CA THR A 12 -12.35 36.07 12.48
C THR A 12 -13.38 34.99 12.20
N THR A 13 -13.22 34.39 11.03
CA THR A 13 -13.70 33.04 10.67
C THR A 13 -13.35 32.09 11.80
N VAL A 14 -14.31 31.87 12.70
CA VAL A 14 -14.27 30.80 13.69
C VAL A 14 -15.44 29.88 13.34
N LEU A 15 -15.14 28.58 13.26
CA LEU A 15 -16.05 27.46 13.00
C LEU A 15 -16.12 26.94 11.55
N ALA A 16 -14.96 26.75 10.92
CA ALA A 16 -14.78 25.64 9.96
C ALA A 16 -14.44 24.35 10.75
N ALA A 17 -15.39 23.84 11.54
CA ALA A 17 -15.19 22.70 12.44
C ALA A 17 -16.16 21.54 12.15
N LEU A 18 -16.56 21.34 10.90
CA LEU A 18 -17.49 20.25 10.49
C LEU A 18 -17.12 19.62 9.14
N LEU A 19 -15.84 19.29 8.92
CA LEU A 19 -15.41 18.33 7.88
C LEU A 19 -14.32 17.35 8.38
N ALA A 20 -14.21 17.16 9.70
CA ALA A 20 -13.28 16.22 10.33
C ALA A 20 -13.85 14.78 10.32
N GLY A 21 -14.20 14.26 9.15
CA GLY A 21 -14.85 12.96 9.01
C GLY A 21 -14.59 12.24 7.69
N ALA A 22 -13.57 12.65 6.92
CA ALA A 22 -13.01 11.80 5.88
C ALA A 22 -11.87 11.01 6.52
N GLY A 23 -12.24 9.91 7.20
CA GLY A 23 -11.28 8.93 7.68
C GLY A 23 -10.40 8.51 6.51
N LEU A 24 -9.11 8.81 6.64
CA LEU A 24 -8.10 8.30 5.74
C LEU A 24 -8.16 6.77 5.82
N LEU A 25 -8.77 6.13 4.83
CA LEU A 25 -8.35 4.79 4.42
C LEU A 25 -6.93 4.97 3.90
N THR A 26 -5.98 5.05 4.83
CA THR A 26 -4.58 4.76 4.54
C THR A 26 -4.60 3.31 4.09
N ALA A 27 -4.58 3.13 2.77
CA ALA A 27 -4.28 1.85 2.16
C ALA A 27 -3.06 1.33 2.91
N THR A 28 -3.25 0.24 3.65
CA THR A 28 -2.17 -0.51 4.26
C THR A 28 -1.25 -0.88 3.10
N ALA A 29 -0.15 -0.15 2.99
CA ALA A 29 0.88 -0.40 2.02
C ALA A 29 1.38 -1.82 2.26
N CYS A 30 0.87 -2.77 1.48
CA CYS A 30 1.49 -4.07 1.30
C CYS A 30 2.64 -3.90 0.29
N SER A 31 3.55 -2.98 0.60
CA SER A 31 4.82 -2.84 -0.09
C SER A 31 5.87 -2.87 0.99
N GLY A 32 6.40 -4.08 1.24
CA GLY A 32 7.65 -4.20 1.97
C GLY A 32 8.74 -3.56 1.12
N ASP A 33 9.24 -2.42 1.58
CA ASP A 33 10.42 -1.76 1.01
C ASP A 33 11.66 -2.25 1.77
N ASP A 34 12.70 -2.63 1.02
CA ASP A 34 14.08 -2.12 1.14
C ASP A 34 15.10 -3.16 0.63
N SER A 35 15.57 -2.95 -0.60
CA SER A 35 17.01 -2.78 -0.90
C SER A 35 17.17 -2.51 -2.40
N SER A 36 17.52 -1.26 -2.69
CA SER A 36 18.02 -0.78 -3.97
C SER A 36 19.48 -1.17 -4.15
N ASP A 37 19.76 -2.00 -5.17
CA ASP A 37 21.09 -2.12 -5.76
C ASP A 37 20.99 -2.07 -7.29
N ALA A 38 21.77 -1.17 -7.86
CA ALA A 38 21.78 -0.82 -9.27
C ALA A 38 22.60 -1.80 -10.13
N ALA A 39 22.32 -1.73 -11.43
CA ALA A 39 23.17 -2.10 -12.57
C ALA A 39 23.31 -3.59 -12.92
N GLY A 40 22.49 -4.00 -13.90
CA GLY A 40 22.96 -4.66 -15.13
C GLY A 40 23.79 -5.94 -15.01
N ALA A 41 23.12 -7.09 -15.06
CA ALA A 41 23.65 -8.29 -15.68
C ALA A 41 22.50 -9.25 -16.03
N ALA A 42 22.43 -9.68 -17.28
CA ALA A 42 21.57 -10.80 -17.69
C ALA A 42 21.94 -12.04 -16.86
N THR A 43 21.18 -12.27 -15.80
CA THR A 43 21.29 -13.42 -14.91
C THR A 43 19.88 -13.90 -14.71
N THR A 44 19.64 -15.20 -14.90
CA THR A 44 18.37 -15.84 -14.59
C THR A 44 17.94 -15.39 -13.20
N ASP A 45 16.95 -14.50 -13.13
CA ASP A 45 16.64 -13.71 -11.95
C ASP A 45 16.38 -14.62 -10.75
N LYS A 46 17.30 -14.61 -9.79
CA LYS A 46 17.15 -15.27 -8.48
C LYS A 46 16.26 -14.46 -7.55
N SER A 47 15.32 -13.70 -8.10
CA SER A 47 14.39 -12.90 -7.32
C SER A 47 13.48 -13.84 -6.52
N THR A 48 13.20 -13.49 -5.26
CA THR A 48 12.33 -14.25 -4.37
C THR A 48 11.24 -13.37 -3.80
N VAL A 49 10.02 -13.90 -3.71
CA VAL A 49 8.88 -13.29 -3.04
C VAL A 49 8.73 -13.90 -1.66
N SER A 50 8.54 -13.07 -0.63
CA SER A 50 8.25 -13.54 0.73
C SER A 50 6.75 -13.59 0.95
N VAL A 51 6.24 -14.72 1.42
CA VAL A 51 4.82 -14.95 1.71
C VAL A 51 4.69 -15.51 3.12
N THR A 52 3.69 -15.06 3.88
CA THR A 52 3.36 -15.65 5.18
C THR A 52 2.42 -16.84 4.98
N ASP A 53 2.78 -18.01 5.50
CA ASP A 53 1.97 -19.21 5.38
C ASP A 53 0.85 -19.29 6.45
N ALA A 54 0.04 -20.35 6.37
CA ALA A 54 -1.07 -20.57 7.30
C ALA A 54 -0.62 -20.81 8.76
N THR A 55 0.66 -21.14 8.99
CA THR A 55 1.23 -21.26 10.33
C THR A 55 1.74 -19.93 10.88
N GLY A 56 1.75 -18.88 10.05
CA GLY A 56 2.29 -17.56 10.37
C GLY A 56 3.78 -17.41 10.07
N ALA A 57 4.41 -18.40 9.43
CA ALA A 57 5.83 -18.36 9.10
C ALA A 57 6.07 -17.64 7.76
N ALA A 58 7.17 -16.87 7.68
CA ALA A 58 7.59 -16.26 6.42
C ALA A 58 8.37 -17.25 5.56
N VAL A 59 7.91 -17.45 4.31
CA VAL A 59 8.47 -18.40 3.34
C VAL A 59 8.93 -17.64 2.09
N LYS A 60 10.14 -17.93 1.62
CA LYS A 60 10.68 -17.35 0.38
C LYS A 60 10.42 -18.27 -0.81
N ILE A 61 9.77 -17.74 -1.83
CA ILE A 61 9.38 -18.45 -3.05
C ILE A 61 10.14 -17.82 -4.24
N PRO A 62 10.79 -18.61 -5.11
CA PRO A 62 11.39 -18.07 -6.33
C PRO A 62 10.36 -17.36 -7.21
N ALA A 63 10.72 -16.21 -7.79
CA ALA A 63 9.82 -15.44 -8.65
C ALA A 63 9.37 -16.20 -9.92
N HIS A 64 10.21 -17.11 -10.41
CA HIS A 64 9.93 -17.97 -11.55
C HIS A 64 10.18 -19.45 -11.20
N PRO A 65 9.25 -20.11 -10.50
CA PRO A 65 9.42 -21.50 -10.10
C PRO A 65 9.30 -22.42 -11.33
N GLN A 66 10.31 -23.25 -11.57
CA GLN A 66 10.31 -24.18 -12.71
C GLN A 66 9.58 -25.49 -12.42
N ARG A 67 9.46 -25.84 -11.14
CA ARG A 67 8.86 -27.09 -10.66
C ARG A 67 8.10 -26.80 -9.38
N VAL A 68 6.82 -27.15 -9.35
CA VAL A 68 5.94 -26.99 -8.20
C VAL A 68 5.36 -28.36 -7.87
N VAL A 69 5.40 -28.73 -6.59
CA VAL A 69 4.79 -29.95 -6.08
C VAL A 69 3.59 -29.54 -5.27
N VAL A 70 2.46 -30.16 -5.56
CA VAL A 70 1.18 -29.88 -4.90
C VAL A 70 0.74 -31.13 -4.16
N LEU A 71 0.25 -30.95 -2.93
CA LEU A 71 -0.09 -32.06 -2.04
C LEU A 71 -1.58 -32.42 -2.05
N SER A 72 -2.42 -31.55 -2.60
CA SER A 72 -3.87 -31.74 -2.66
C SER A 72 -4.42 -31.36 -4.04
N GLU A 73 -5.56 -31.94 -4.42
CA GLU A 73 -6.23 -31.61 -5.68
C GLU A 73 -6.75 -30.17 -5.68
N MET A 74 -7.24 -29.69 -4.54
CA MET A 74 -7.75 -28.31 -4.38
C MET A 74 -6.69 -27.25 -4.69
N ASP A 75 -5.45 -27.47 -4.24
CA ASP A 75 -4.33 -26.58 -4.51
C ASP A 75 -3.89 -26.65 -5.99
N LEU A 76 -4.09 -27.80 -6.65
CA LEU A 76 -3.77 -27.97 -8.06
C LEU A 76 -4.77 -27.20 -8.94
N ASP A 77 -6.06 -27.30 -8.63
CA ASP A 77 -7.11 -26.56 -9.34
C ASP A 77 -6.88 -25.04 -9.25
N SER A 78 -6.49 -24.56 -8.06
CA SER A 78 -6.19 -23.14 -7.82
C SER A 78 -4.99 -22.63 -8.62
N ALA A 79 -4.07 -23.51 -9.00
CA ALA A 79 -2.88 -23.12 -9.75
C ALA A 79 -3.10 -22.99 -11.28
N LEU A 80 -4.25 -23.44 -11.79
CA LEU A 80 -4.53 -23.55 -13.23
C LEU A 80 -5.50 -22.49 -13.78
N THR A 81 -6.06 -21.64 -12.91
CA THR A 81 -7.04 -20.59 -13.25
C THR A 81 -6.46 -19.19 -13.12
#